data_AF-A0A8J7ZML1-F1
#
_entry.id   AF-A0A8J7ZML1-F1
#
_cell.length_a   1.000
_cell.length_b   1.000
_cell.length_c   1.000
_cell.angle_alpha   90.00
_cell.angle_beta   90.00
_cell.angle_gamma   90.00
#
_symmetry.space_group_name_H-M   'P 1'
#
loop_
_entity.id
_entity.type
_entity.pdbx_description
1 polymer ?
#
loop_
_entity_poly.entity_id
_entity_poly.type
_entity_poly.pdbx_seq_one_letter_code
_entity_poly.pdbx_strand_id
1 'polypeptide(L)'
;MTDWRAVGVGFLVGLVIATVGLALPIIGQIGGGLVGGFLAGYLAGGGLGSGAWHGLLAGAIGGLIIAVFVFVGTSLLSLTVTEPVNAVVGGAGLTVVVLFLSLLFALDSAIAGAIGGALRD
;
A
#
# COMPACT_ATOMS: atom_id res chain seq x y z
N MET A 1 7.29 -19.29 5.23
CA MET A 1 5.90 -19.32 4.74
C MET A 1 5.24 -18.00 5.09
N THR A 2 4.33 -17.49 4.26
CA THR A 2 3.65 -16.21 4.52
C THR A 2 2.65 -16.37 5.66
N ASP A 3 2.78 -15.57 6.72
CA ASP A 3 1.77 -15.38 7.75
C ASP A 3 0.76 -14.32 7.30
N TRP A 4 -0.38 -14.78 6.80
CA TRP A 4 -1.47 -13.92 6.34
C TRP A 4 -2.14 -13.13 7.47
N ARG A 5 -2.04 -13.57 8.74
CA ARG A 5 -2.54 -12.78 9.86
C ARG A 5 -1.67 -11.55 10.07
N ALA A 6 -0.35 -11.70 10.00
CA ALA A 6 0.58 -10.58 10.10
C ALA A 6 0.35 -9.56 8.97
N VAL A 7 0.22 -10.04 7.72
CA VAL A 7 -0.10 -9.19 6.56
C VAL A 7 -1.43 -8.46 6.76
N GLY A 8 -2.49 -9.18 7.16
CA GLY A 8 -3.81 -8.61 7.37
C GLY A 8 -3.85 -7.54 8.46
N VAL A 9 -3.18 -7.77 9.59
CA VAL A 9 -3.09 -6.79 10.68
C VAL A 9 -2.30 -5.55 10.22
N GLY A 10 -1.16 -5.73 9.57
CA GLY A 10 -0.38 -4.61 9.03
C GLY A 10 -1.17 -3.76 8.05
N PHE A 11 -1.89 -4.41 7.12
CA PHE A 11 -2.79 -3.72 6.18
C PHE A 11 -3.90 -2.94 6.92
N LEU A 12 -4.60 -3.57 7.86
CA LEU A 12 -5.72 -2.93 8.57
C LEU A 12 -5.26 -1.73 9.40
N VAL A 13 -4.13 -1.85 10.10
CA VAL A 13 -3.57 -0.74 10.88
C VAL A 13 -3.11 0.38 9.94
N GLY A 14 -2.40 0.04 8.86
CA GLY A 14 -1.98 1.03 7.87
C GLY A 14 -3.17 1.76 7.24
N LEU A 15 -4.25 1.04 6.94
CA LEU A 15 -5.50 1.60 6.43
C LEU A 15 -6.14 2.58 7.43
N VAL A 16 -6.22 2.21 8.71
CA VAL A 16 -6.78 3.10 9.74
C VAL A 16 -5.94 4.38 9.85
N ILE A 17 -4.61 4.26 9.90
CA ILE A 17 -3.71 5.42 9.98
C ILE A 17 -3.84 6.30 8.75
N ALA A 18 -3.85 5.71 7.55
CA ALA A 18 -4.02 6.45 6.30
C ALA A 18 -5.39 7.14 6.23
N THR A 19 -6.44 6.52 6.78
CA THR A 19 -7.79 7.09 6.83
C THR A 19 -7.87 8.28 7.79
N VAL A 20 -7.33 8.15 9.00
CA VAL A 20 -7.22 9.27 9.95
C VAL A 20 -6.34 10.37 9.37
N GLY A 21 -5.28 9.96 8.69
CA GLY A 21 -4.33 10.80 8.01
C GLY A 21 -4.89 11.55 6.79
N LEU A 22 -6.14 11.33 6.38
CA LEU A 22 -6.80 12.18 5.39
C LEU A 22 -6.92 13.64 5.86
N ALA A 23 -6.89 13.89 7.18
CA ALA A 23 -6.78 15.23 7.74
C ALA A 23 -5.41 15.90 7.51
N LEU A 24 -4.37 15.10 7.28
CA LEU A 24 -2.98 15.52 7.02
C LEU A 24 -2.41 14.72 5.84
N PRO A 25 -2.78 15.11 4.59
CA PRO A 25 -2.40 14.38 3.40
C PRO A 25 -0.88 14.19 3.29
N ILE A 26 -0.44 13.16 2.55
CA ILE A 26 0.97 12.75 2.39
C ILE A 26 1.53 12.10 3.67
N ILE A 27 1.46 12.79 4.82
CA ILE A 27 1.94 12.26 6.11
C ILE A 27 1.11 11.04 6.52
N GLY A 28 -0.21 11.12 6.38
CA GLY A 28 -1.13 10.02 6.66
C GLY A 28 -0.83 8.74 5.87
N GLN A 29 -0.63 8.88 4.55
CA GLN A 29 -0.41 7.76 3.63
C GLN A 29 0.96 7.14 3.84
N ILE A 30 2.02 7.94 3.91
CA ILE A 30 3.37 7.45 4.19
C ILE A 30 3.41 6.82 5.58
N GLY A 31 2.81 7.47 6.59
CA GLY A 31 2.73 6.95 7.95
C GLY A 31 1.95 5.63 8.01
N GLY A 32 0.87 5.50 7.26
CA GLY A 32 0.09 4.26 7.15
C GLY A 32 0.90 3.11 6.54
N GLY A 33 1.62 3.37 5.44
CA GLY A 33 2.50 2.39 4.80
C GLY A 33 3.64 1.95 5.72
N LEU A 34 4.34 2.91 6.33
CA LEU A 34 5.44 2.63 7.25
C LEU A 34 4.97 1.84 8.48
N VAL A 35 3.93 2.31 9.18
CA VAL A 35 3.46 1.66 10.41
C VAL A 35 2.83 0.30 10.12
N GLY A 36 2.02 0.21 9.06
CA GLY A 36 1.41 -1.05 8.64
C GLY A 36 2.44 -2.07 8.17
N GLY A 37 3.40 -1.66 7.35
CA GLY A 37 4.51 -2.49 6.89
C GLY A 37 5.38 -2.99 8.05
N PHE A 38 5.76 -2.09 8.97
CA PHE A 38 6.47 -2.45 10.19
C PHE A 38 5.72 -3.49 11.01
N LEU A 39 4.43 -3.29 11.26
CA LEU A 39 3.59 -4.23 12.01
C LEU A 39 3.50 -5.59 11.32
N ALA A 40 3.35 -5.62 10.00
CA ALA A 40 3.34 -6.88 9.26
C ALA A 40 4.67 -7.63 9.42
N GLY A 41 5.79 -6.94 9.29
CA GLY A 41 7.11 -7.55 9.47
C GLY A 41 7.38 -7.98 10.91
N TYR A 42 7.05 -7.13 11.88
CA TYR A 42 7.19 -7.42 13.31
C TYR A 42 6.27 -8.55 13.75
N LEU A 43 5.06 -8.67 13.20
CA LEU A 43 4.16 -9.77 13.55
C LEU A 43 4.61 -11.11 12.96
N ALA A 44 5.17 -11.08 11.75
CA ALA A 44 5.67 -12.28 11.08
C ALA A 44 6.99 -12.79 11.67
N GLY A 45 7.91 -11.90 12.07
CA GLY A 45 9.26 -12.26 12.50
C GLY A 45 10.07 -12.96 11.40
N GLY A 46 11.17 -13.63 11.75
CA GLY A 46 12.01 -14.38 10.80
C GLY A 46 12.95 -13.49 9.97
N GLY A 47 13.28 -12.31 10.51
CA GLY A 47 14.37 -11.48 10.06
C GLY A 47 14.04 -10.50 8.95
N LEU A 48 15.09 -9.85 8.43
CA LEU A 48 15.00 -8.81 7.41
C LEU A 48 14.21 -9.25 6.18
N GLY A 49 14.52 -10.44 5.65
CA GLY A 49 13.90 -10.95 4.43
C GLY A 49 12.41 -11.32 4.62
N SER A 50 12.09 -12.01 5.71
CA SER A 50 10.70 -12.32 6.06
C SER A 50 9.91 -11.05 6.32
N GLY A 51 10.45 -10.13 7.12
CA GLY A 51 9.83 -8.86 7.42
C GLY A 51 9.53 -8.02 6.17
N ALA A 52 10.51 -7.90 5.27
CA ALA A 52 10.35 -7.18 4.02
C ALA A 52 9.23 -7.76 3.15
N TRP A 53 9.16 -9.09 3.07
CA TRP A 53 8.13 -9.79 2.30
C TRP A 53 6.72 -9.53 2.84
N HIS A 54 6.52 -9.62 4.16
CA HIS A 54 5.21 -9.38 4.78
C HIS A 54 4.80 -7.91 4.71
N GLY A 55 5.75 -6.99 4.90
CA GLY A 55 5.52 -5.55 4.72
C GLY A 55 5.12 -5.19 3.28
N LEU A 56 5.82 -5.76 2.29
CA LEU A 56 5.50 -5.58 0.88
C LEU A 56 4.09 -6.09 0.54
N LEU A 57 3.73 -7.28 1.03
CA LEU A 57 2.40 -7.84 0.81
C LEU A 57 1.30 -6.98 1.45
N ALA A 58 1.52 -6.47 2.67
CA ALA A 58 0.57 -5.59 3.34
C ALA A 58 0.36 -4.28 2.55
N GLY A 59 1.46 -3.66 2.09
CA GLY A 59 1.41 -2.46 1.26
C GLY A 59 0.75 -2.69 -0.11
N ALA A 60 1.09 -3.79 -0.78
CA ALA A 60 0.54 -4.13 -2.09
C ALA A 60 -0.98 -4.38 -2.06
N ILE A 61 -1.49 -5.05 -1.01
CA ILE A 61 -2.93 -5.23 -0.81
C ILE A 61 -3.63 -3.87 -0.66
N GLY A 62 -3.05 -2.97 0.15
CA GLY A 62 -3.58 -1.62 0.32
C GLY A 62 -3.61 -0.82 -1.00
N GLY A 63 -2.49 -0.84 -1.73
CA GLY A 63 -2.38 -0.21 -3.04
C GLY A 63 -3.41 -0.73 -4.04
N LEU A 64 -3.57 -2.05 -4.14
CA LEU A 64 -4.54 -2.69 -5.03
C LEU A 64 -6.00 -2.36 -4.67
N ILE A 65 -6.33 -2.30 -3.37
CA ILE A 65 -7.69 -1.94 -2.96
C ILE A 65 -7.99 -0.48 -3.35
N ILE A 66 -7.08 0.44 -3.05
CA ILE A 66 -7.22 1.87 -3.41
C ILE A 66 -7.32 2.03 -4.93
N ALA A 67 -6.46 1.34 -5.68
CA ALA A 67 -6.48 1.27 -7.13
C ALA A 67 -7.85 0.91 -7.71
N VAL A 68 -8.45 -0.17 -7.19
CA VAL A 68 -9.78 -0.64 -7.60
C VAL A 68 -10.85 0.40 -7.24
N PHE A 69 -10.80 0.97 -6.04
CA PHE A 69 -11.75 2.02 -5.63
C PHE A 69 -11.69 3.26 -6.54
N VAL A 70 -10.47 3.72 -6.88
CA VAL A 70 -10.27 4.84 -7.80
C VAL A 70 -10.83 4.51 -9.18
N PHE A 71 -10.50 3.34 -9.72
CA PHE A 71 -10.97 2.89 -11.03
C PHE A 71 -12.50 2.82 -11.11
N VAL A 72 -13.15 2.23 -10.12
CA VAL A 72 -14.61 2.11 -10.05
C VAL A 72 -15.25 3.49 -9.86
N GLY A 73 -14.70 4.32 -8.96
CA GLY A 73 -15.22 5.66 -8.68
C GLY A 73 -15.18 6.60 -9.88
N THR A 74 -14.07 6.63 -10.62
CA THR A 74 -13.97 7.46 -11.84
C THR A 74 -14.88 6.97 -12.94
N SER A 75 -15.04 5.65 -13.09
CA SER A 75 -15.94 5.03 -14.08
C SER A 75 -17.41 5.33 -13.80
N LEU A 76 -17.86 5.22 -12.54
CA LEU A 76 -19.26 5.43 -12.16
C LEU A 76 -19.66 6.90 -12.17
N LEU A 77 -18.76 7.80 -11.76
CA LEU A 77 -19.06 9.22 -11.63
C LEU A 77 -18.90 9.98 -12.95
N SER A 78 -18.49 9.32 -14.03
CA SER A 78 -18.16 9.93 -15.33
C SER A 78 -17.24 11.16 -15.18
N LEU A 79 -16.42 11.17 -14.12
CA LEU A 79 -15.47 12.24 -13.87
C LEU A 79 -14.42 12.13 -14.98
N THR A 80 -14.58 12.93 -16.02
CA THR A 80 -13.58 13.08 -17.06
C THR A 80 -12.35 13.68 -16.42
N VAL A 81 -11.38 12.82 -16.11
CA VAL A 81 -10.00 13.28 -16.01
C VAL A 81 -9.73 13.99 -17.33
N THR A 82 -9.33 15.27 -17.28
CA THR A 82 -9.20 16.13 -18.46
C THR A 82 -8.52 15.38 -19.61
N GLU A 83 -8.99 15.57 -20.84
CA GLU A 83 -8.45 14.93 -22.07
C GLU A 83 -6.92 14.73 -22.11
N PRO A 84 -6.06 15.68 -21.69
CA PRO A 84 -4.61 15.45 -21.60
C PRO A 84 -4.18 14.36 -20.61
N VAL A 85 -4.90 14.15 -19.51
CA VAL A 85 -4.66 13.03 -18.59
C VAL A 85 -5.14 11.74 -19.23
N ASN A 86 -6.36 11.69 -19.77
CA ASN A 86 -6.85 10.51 -20.51
C ASN A 86 -5.96 10.12 -21.71
N ALA A 87 -5.30 11.07 -22.36
CA ALA A 87 -4.37 10.83 -23.47
C ALA A 87 -3.06 10.15 -23.05
N VAL A 88 -2.58 10.39 -21.82
CA VAL A 88 -1.42 9.70 -21.23
C VAL A 88 -1.83 8.39 -20.53
N VAL A 89 -3.11 8.30 -20.14
CA VAL A 89 -3.62 7.34 -19.16
C VAL A 89 -4.62 6.34 -19.78
N GLY A 90 -4.95 6.43 -21.07
CA GLY A 90 -5.93 5.57 -21.72
C GLY A 90 -5.77 4.08 -21.41
N GLY A 91 -6.83 3.49 -20.83
CA GLY A 91 -7.05 2.05 -20.55
C GLY A 91 -5.89 1.27 -19.91
N ALA A 92 -4.88 0.95 -20.73
CA ALA A 92 -3.66 0.27 -20.30
C ALA A 92 -2.72 1.21 -19.50
N GLY A 93 -2.67 2.50 -19.84
CA GLY A 93 -1.81 3.49 -19.17
C GLY A 93 -2.18 3.69 -17.69
N LEU A 94 -3.48 3.83 -17.39
CA LEU A 94 -3.98 3.97 -16.02
C LEU A 94 -3.65 2.73 -15.19
N THR A 95 -3.82 1.54 -15.77
CA THR A 95 -3.52 0.27 -15.10
C THR A 95 -2.03 0.18 -14.76
N VAL A 96 -1.14 0.53 -15.69
CA VAL A 96 0.31 0.53 -15.46
C VAL A 96 0.72 1.57 -14.42
N VAL A 97 0.18 2.79 -14.48
CA VAL A 97 0.46 3.85 -13.50
C VAL A 97 -0.01 3.43 -12.12
N VAL A 98 -1.20 2.86 -12.02
CA VAL A 98 -1.78 2.38 -10.77
C VAL A 98 -0.96 1.24 -10.17
N LEU A 99 -0.54 0.26 -10.98
CA LEU A 99 0.34 -0.82 -10.54
C LEU A 99 1.71 -0.29 -10.10
N PHE A 100 2.29 0.63 -10.87
CA PHE A 100 3.56 1.26 -10.55
C PHE A 100 3.49 2.04 -9.23
N LEU A 101 2.47 2.87 -9.04
CA LEU A 101 2.25 3.60 -7.78
C LEU A 101 1.97 2.66 -6.62
N SER A 102 1.20 1.59 -6.83
CA SER A 102 0.98 0.56 -5.80
C SER A 102 2.27 -0.13 -5.39
N LEU A 103 3.17 -0.40 -6.35
CA LEU A 103 4.49 -0.95 -6.08
C LEU A 103 5.39 0.04 -5.34
N LEU A 104 5.34 1.32 -5.75
CA LEU A 104 6.11 2.41 -5.15
C LEU A 104 5.69 2.63 -3.68
N PHE A 105 4.38 2.62 -3.40
CA PHE A 105 3.82 2.70 -2.04
C PHE A 105 3.86 1.37 -1.27
N ALA A 106 4.24 0.25 -1.91
CA ALA A 106 4.57 -0.97 -1.18
C ALA A 106 6.03 -0.98 -0.73
N LEU A 107 6.87 -0.08 -1.27
CA LEU A 107 8.32 -0.07 -1.03
C LEU A 107 8.67 0.44 0.37
N ASP A 108 8.03 1.52 0.82
CA ASP A 108 8.16 2.03 2.19
C ASP A 108 7.64 1.00 3.21
N SER A 109 6.55 0.31 2.89
CA SER A 109 5.99 -0.79 3.68
C SER A 109 6.95 -1.99 3.77
N ALA A 110 7.65 -2.31 2.68
CA ALA A 110 8.66 -3.36 2.65
C ALA A 110 9.89 -3.00 3.50
N ILE A 111 10.38 -1.77 3.39
CA ILE A 111 11.51 -1.28 4.20
C ILE A 111 11.15 -1.32 5.69
N ALA A 112 9.98 -0.78 6.04
CA ALA A 112 9.50 -0.79 7.41
C ALA A 112 9.28 -2.22 7.93
N GLY A 113 8.75 -3.10 7.09
CA GLY A 113 8.59 -4.53 7.40
C GLY A 113 9.92 -5.22 7.65
N ALA A 114 10.97 -4.92 6.88
CA ALA A 114 12.31 -5.46 7.11
C ALA A 114 12.81 -5.10 8.52
N ILE A 115 12.62 -3.84 8.92
CA ILE A 115 12.99 -3.35 10.26
C ILE A 115 12.17 -4.08 11.33
N GLY A 116 10.85 -4.21 11.14
CA GLY A 116 9.98 -4.94 12.06
C GLY A 116 10.39 -6.40 12.24
N GLY A 117 10.68 -7.09 11.13
CA GLY A 117 11.13 -8.48 11.16
C GLY A 117 12.48 -8.67 11.84
N ALA A 118 13.42 -7.75 11.61
CA ALA A 118 14.74 -7.78 12.25
C ALA A 118 14.69 -7.51 13.76
N LEU A 119 13.75 -6.70 14.24
CA LEU A 119 13.59 -6.40 15.68
C LEU A 119 12.96 -7.53 16.48
N ARG A 120 12.31 -8.49 15.82
CA ARG A 120 11.71 -9.67 16.46
C ARG A 120 12.58 -10.93 16.35
N ASP A 121 13.64 -10.87 15.55
CA ASP A 121 14.54 -11.99 15.29
C ASP A 121 15.38 -12.38 16.52
#